data_AF-A0A2G8KKB6-F1
#
_entry.id   AF-A0A2G8KKB6-F1
#
_cell.length_a   1.000
_cell.length_b   1.000
_cell.length_c   1.000
_cell.angle_alpha   90.00
_cell.angle_beta   90.00
_cell.angle_gamma   90.00
#
_symmetry.space_group_name_H-M   'P 1'
#
loop_
_entity.id
_entity.type
_entity.pdbx_description
1 polymer ?
#
loop_
_entity_poly.entity_id
_entity_poly.type
_entity_poly.pdbx_seq_one_letter_code
_entity_poly.pdbx_strand_id
1 'polypeptide(L)'
;MGEWDFGETKQVEHEIKLNDERPFRERSRRLALSDLNDLRAHLHQLLDSKIIQESRSQYASPIVIVRKKNGDIRLCVDYRKLNARTLPDQYAVPLVQEALDCMSGCKWFSVIDLKSGYYQIPMKRMIKRKLRSSVLWVSMNSADCPKA
;
A
#
# COMPACT_ATOMS: atom_id res chain seq x y z
N MET A 1 20.53 10.66 0.25
CA MET A 1 19.42 9.81 0.70
C MET A 1 18.35 9.89 -0.38
N GLY A 2 18.00 8.76 -1.01
CA GLY A 2 17.07 8.74 -2.14
C GLY A 2 15.64 9.07 -1.72
N GLU A 3 14.79 9.51 -2.65
CA GLU A 3 13.39 9.84 -2.37
C GLU A 3 12.61 8.67 -1.76
N TRP A 4 13.01 7.44 -2.09
CA TRP A 4 12.40 6.17 -1.70
C TRP A 4 13.08 5.46 -0.50
N ASP A 5 13.97 6.15 0.20
CA ASP A 5 14.57 5.64 1.45
C ASP A 5 13.66 6.02 2.63
N PHE A 6 12.82 5.08 3.07
CA PHE A 6 11.84 5.31 4.13
C PHE A 6 12.27 4.75 5.50
N GLY A 7 13.31 3.92 5.55
CA GLY A 7 13.62 3.12 6.74
C GLY A 7 12.58 2.03 7.03
N GLU A 8 12.92 1.08 7.90
CA GLU A 8 12.04 -0.03 8.30
C GLU A 8 12.12 -0.21 9.82
N THR A 9 10.96 -0.29 10.49
CA THR A 9 10.92 -0.62 11.92
C THR A 9 11.04 -2.11 12.15
N LYS A 10 11.78 -2.51 13.19
CA LYS A 10 11.93 -3.91 13.61
C LYS A 10 11.01 -4.28 14.78
N GLN A 11 10.28 -3.32 15.33
CA GLN A 11 9.54 -3.50 16.57
C GLN A 11 8.12 -4.04 16.36
N VAL A 12 7.50 -3.71 15.22
CA VAL A 12 6.09 -4.02 14.95
C VAL A 12 5.93 -4.49 13.52
N GLU A 13 5.11 -5.52 13.34
CA GLU A 13 4.64 -5.98 12.02
C GLU A 13 3.14 -5.72 11.88
N HIS A 14 2.68 -5.30 10.70
CA HIS A 14 1.26 -5.13 10.43
C HIS A 14 0.59 -6.46 10.05
N GLU A 15 -0.51 -6.77 10.73
CA GLU A 15 -1.32 -7.97 10.54
C GLU A 15 -2.77 -7.60 10.17
N ILE A 16 -3.21 -7.99 8.96
CA ILE A 16 -4.62 -7.90 8.55
C ILE A 16 -5.33 -9.21 8.91
N LYS A 17 -6.16 -9.15 9.96
CA LYS A 17 -7.04 -10.26 10.35
C LYS A 17 -8.32 -10.20 9.52
N LEU A 18 -8.69 -11.32 8.91
CA LEU A 18 -9.90 -11.42 8.09
C LEU A 18 -10.99 -12.20 8.85
N ASN A 19 -12.24 -11.79 8.71
CA ASN A 19 -13.40 -12.54 9.19
C ASN A 19 -13.76 -13.72 8.26
N ASP A 20 -13.46 -13.58 6.97
CA ASP A 20 -13.65 -14.59 5.92
C ASP A 20 -12.34 -14.79 5.15
N GLU A 21 -11.76 -15.98 5.27
CA GLU A 21 -10.52 -16.38 4.61
C GLU A 21 -10.71 -16.87 3.17
N ARG A 22 -11.94 -16.84 2.64
CA ARG A 22 -12.18 -17.21 1.24
C ARG A 22 -11.46 -16.22 0.31
N PRO A 23 -10.60 -16.70 -0.60
CA PRO A 23 -9.91 -15.82 -1.54
C PRO A 23 -10.90 -15.10 -2.45
N PHE A 24 -10.53 -13.92 -2.92
CA PHE A 24 -11.29 -13.17 -3.91
C PHE A 24 -10.38 -12.59 -4.98
N ARG A 25 -10.80 -12.63 -6.24
CA ARG A 25 -10.05 -12.05 -7.34
C ARG A 25 -10.93 -11.05 -8.08
N GLU A 26 -10.66 -9.77 -7.87
CA GLU A 26 -11.32 -8.70 -8.61
C GLU A 26 -10.59 -8.45 -9.93
N ARG A 27 -11.36 -8.14 -10.98
CA ARG A 27 -10.81 -7.85 -12.30
C ARG A 27 -10.14 -6.48 -12.28
N SER A 28 -8.96 -6.37 -12.88
CA SER A 28 -8.32 -5.08 -13.10
C SER A 28 -9.21 -4.14 -13.92
N ARG A 29 -9.17 -2.84 -13.60
CA ARG A 29 -9.90 -1.82 -14.33
C ARG A 29 -9.19 -1.56 -15.67
N ARG A 30 -9.97 -1.11 -16.67
CA ARG A 30 -9.37 -0.63 -17.93
C ARG A 30 -8.55 0.63 -17.62
N LEU A 31 -7.31 0.64 -18.10
CA LEU A 31 -6.42 1.78 -17.97
C LEU A 31 -6.32 2.49 -19.32
N ALA A 32 -6.17 3.82 -19.29
CA ALA A 32 -5.87 4.57 -20.50
C ALA A 32 -4.45 4.23 -20.98
N LEU A 33 -4.24 4.17 -22.30
CA LEU A 33 -2.94 3.86 -22.88
C LEU A 33 -1.86 4.88 -22.45
N SER A 34 -2.25 6.14 -22.27
CA SER A 34 -1.39 7.21 -21.76
C SER A 34 -0.81 6.91 -20.38
N ASP A 35 -1.54 6.18 -19.54
CA ASP A 35 -1.16 5.96 -18.15
C ASP A 35 -0.29 4.71 -17.98
N LEU A 36 -0.19 3.85 -19.01
CA LEU A 36 0.53 2.58 -18.92
C LEU A 36 2.04 2.77 -18.76
N ASN A 37 2.61 3.76 -19.44
CA ASN A 37 4.05 4.03 -19.34
C ASN A 37 4.40 4.60 -17.96
N ASP A 38 3.64 5.58 -17.50
CA ASP A 38 3.79 6.16 -16.16
C ASP A 38 3.61 5.10 -15.08
N LEU A 39 2.61 4.23 -15.24
CA LEU A 39 2.35 3.12 -14.33
C LEU A 39 3.52 2.15 -14.25
N ARG A 40 4.06 1.72 -15.40
CA ARG A 40 5.21 0.82 -15.44
C ARG A 40 6.42 1.43 -14.75
N ALA A 41 6.75 2.68 -15.06
CA ALA A 41 7.85 3.38 -14.43
C ALA A 41 7.67 3.47 -12.90
N HIS A 42 6.47 3.79 -12.43
CA HIS A 42 6.18 3.87 -11.01
C HIS A 42 6.24 2.50 -10.31
N LEU A 43 5.75 1.43 -10.95
CA LEU A 43 5.86 0.07 -10.42
C LEU A 43 7.32 -0.38 -10.31
N HIS A 44 8.17 -0.04 -11.29
CA HIS A 44 9.60 -0.32 -11.23
C HIS A 44 10.26 0.38 -10.04
N GLN A 45 9.98 1.66 -9.81
CA GLN A 45 10.49 2.39 -8.65
C GLN A 45 10.07 1.74 -7.32
N LEU A 46 8.82 1.28 -7.22
CA LEU A 46 8.33 0.58 -6.04
C LEU A 46 8.97 -0.80 -5.83
N LEU A 47 9.35 -1.48 -6.92
CA LEU A 47 10.07 -2.76 -6.87
C LEU A 47 11.53 -2.55 -6.44
N ASP A 48 12.21 -1.56 -7.02
CA ASP A 48 13.61 -1.25 -6.73
C ASP A 48 13.79 -0.79 -5.27
N SER A 49 12.81 -0.03 -4.76
CA SER A 49 12.74 0.37 -3.35
C SER A 49 12.28 -0.73 -2.38
N LYS A 50 11.99 -1.94 -2.90
CA LYS A 50 11.53 -3.11 -2.12
C LYS A 50 10.23 -2.90 -1.35
N ILE A 51 9.45 -1.89 -1.69
CA ILE A 51 8.13 -1.60 -1.10
C ILE A 51 7.11 -2.63 -1.57
N ILE A 52 7.18 -2.99 -2.86
CA ILE A 52 6.36 -4.06 -3.44
C ILE A 52 7.24 -5.21 -3.95
N GLN A 53 6.59 -6.32 -4.24
CA GLN A 53 7.24 -7.45 -4.90
C GLN A 53 6.22 -8.28 -5.67
N GLU A 54 6.70 -9.06 -6.63
CA GLU A 54 5.88 -9.99 -7.37
C GLU A 54 5.31 -11.10 -6.47
N SER A 55 4.14 -11.64 -6.88
CA SER A 55 3.49 -12.73 -6.18
C SER A 55 2.45 -13.46 -7.02
N ARG A 56 2.03 -14.64 -6.54
CA ARG A 56 1.07 -15.55 -7.18
C ARG A 56 -0.09 -15.96 -6.26
N SER A 57 -0.62 -15.06 -5.45
CA SER A 57 -1.75 -15.38 -4.55
C SER A 57 -3.11 -15.28 -5.23
N GLN A 58 -4.06 -15.89 -4.53
CA GLN A 58 -5.44 -16.04 -4.92
C GLN A 58 -6.30 -14.79 -4.59
N TYR A 59 -5.71 -13.81 -3.90
CA TYR A 59 -6.35 -12.52 -3.61
C TYR A 59 -5.93 -11.48 -4.64
N ALA A 60 -6.89 -10.80 -5.27
CA ALA A 60 -6.61 -9.66 -6.14
C ALA A 60 -7.58 -8.50 -5.92
N SER A 61 -7.06 -7.29 -5.80
CA SER A 61 -7.83 -6.04 -5.71
C SER A 61 -7.44 -5.14 -6.89
N PRO A 62 -8.35 -4.38 -7.50
CA PRO A 62 -8.01 -3.62 -8.69
C PRO A 62 -7.18 -2.37 -8.35
N ILE A 63 -6.28 -2.00 -9.26
CA ILE A 63 -5.56 -0.72 -9.17
C ILE A 63 -6.40 0.43 -9.71
N VAL A 64 -6.15 1.61 -9.16
CA VAL A 64 -6.78 2.89 -9.54
C VAL A 64 -5.66 3.90 -9.71
N ILE A 65 -5.61 4.55 -10.88
CA ILE A 65 -4.64 5.60 -11.17
C ILE A 65 -5.33 6.94 -10.95
N VAL A 66 -4.69 7.82 -10.18
CA VAL A 66 -5.12 9.21 -10.01
C VAL A 66 -4.00 10.13 -10.45
N ARG A 67 -4.29 11.11 -11.31
CA ARG A 67 -3.31 12.14 -11.69
C ARG A 67 -3.24 13.21 -10.61
N LYS A 68 -2.04 13.47 -10.11
CA LYS A 68 -1.74 14.59 -9.22
C LYS A 68 -1.71 15.89 -10.01
N LYS A 69 -1.81 17.02 -9.30
CA LYS A 69 -1.76 18.37 -9.92
C LYS A 69 -0.45 18.65 -10.66
N ASN A 70 0.65 18.00 -10.26
CA ASN A 70 1.97 18.13 -10.88
C ASN A 70 2.15 17.25 -12.14
N GLY A 71 1.12 16.49 -12.55
CA GLY A 71 1.18 15.61 -13.71
C GLY A 71 1.52 14.15 -13.39
N ASP A 72 2.17 13.89 -12.24
CA ASP A 72 2.54 12.54 -11.81
C ASP A 72 1.31 11.68 -11.50
N ILE A 73 1.48 10.37 -11.59
CA ILE A 73 0.47 9.42 -11.15
C ILE A 73 0.58 9.11 -9.66
N ARG A 74 -0.57 8.81 -9.06
CA ARG A 74 -0.70 8.19 -7.74
C ARG A 74 -1.34 6.82 -7.95
N LEU A 75 -0.58 5.77 -7.67
CA LEU A 75 -1.08 4.41 -7.66
C LEU A 75 -1.88 4.16 -6.38
N CYS A 76 -3.18 3.92 -6.53
CA CYS A 76 -4.07 3.50 -5.46
C CYS A 76 -4.53 2.06 -5.69
N VAL A 77 -4.80 1.33 -4.61
CA VAL A 77 -5.38 -0.01 -4.69
C VAL A 77 -6.75 0.06 -4.02
N ASP A 78 -7.76 -0.45 -4.70
CA ASP A 78 -9.14 -0.44 -4.21
C ASP A 78 -9.33 -1.57 -3.19
N TYR A 79 -8.99 -1.31 -1.94
CA TYR A 79 -9.13 -2.28 -0.84
C TYR A 79 -10.54 -2.36 -0.26
N ARG A 80 -11.58 -1.80 -0.89
CA ARG A 80 -12.93 -1.80 -0.29
C ARG A 80 -13.43 -3.20 0.04
N LYS A 81 -13.23 -4.16 -0.87
CA LYS A 81 -13.61 -5.57 -0.65
C LYS A 81 -12.77 -6.25 0.42
N LEU A 82 -11.48 -5.93 0.47
CA LEU A 82 -10.58 -6.40 1.53
C LEU A 82 -11.02 -5.86 2.89
N ASN A 83 -11.20 -4.55 2.98
CA ASN A 83 -11.55 -3.83 4.21
C ASN A 83 -12.89 -4.29 4.78
N ALA A 84 -13.88 -4.60 3.94
CA ALA A 84 -15.16 -5.17 4.38
C ALA A 84 -15.03 -6.56 5.04
N ARG A 85 -13.94 -7.29 4.75
CA ARG A 85 -13.62 -8.58 5.35
C ARG A 85 -12.58 -8.48 6.46
N THR A 86 -11.97 -7.31 6.65
CA THR A 86 -10.99 -7.09 7.70
C THR A 86 -11.71 -6.91 9.03
N LEU A 87 -11.23 -7.60 10.06
CA LEU A 87 -11.66 -7.33 11.43
C LEU A 87 -11.13 -5.96 11.85
N PRO A 88 -11.99 -5.02 12.26
CA PRO A 88 -11.55 -3.68 12.62
C PRO A 88 -10.66 -3.75 13.87
N ASP A 89 -9.48 -3.14 13.78
CA ASP A 89 -8.60 -2.96 14.93
C ASP A 89 -9.03 -1.68 15.66
N GLN A 90 -9.60 -1.83 16.84
CA GLN A 90 -10.09 -0.71 17.64
C GLN A 90 -8.95 -0.17 18.49
N TYR A 91 -8.16 0.73 17.91
CA TYR A 91 -7.24 1.56 18.67
C TYR A 91 -7.87 2.93 18.94
N ALA A 92 -7.97 3.32 20.20
CA ALA A 92 -8.44 4.65 20.57
C ALA A 92 -7.33 5.68 20.26
N VAL A 93 -7.46 6.37 19.13
CA VAL A 93 -6.64 7.55 18.86
C VAL A 93 -7.08 8.65 19.82
N PRO A 94 -6.17 9.23 20.62
CA PRO A 94 -6.53 10.27 21.58
C PRO A 94 -7.12 11.47 20.85
N LEU A 95 -8.02 12.18 21.53
CA LEU A 95 -8.55 13.45 21.01
C LEU A 95 -7.43 14.48 20.94
N VAL A 96 -7.52 15.38 19.97
CA VAL A 96 -6.54 16.46 19.81
C VAL A 96 -6.42 17.29 21.09
N GLN A 97 -7.55 17.54 21.78
CA GLN A 97 -7.54 18.27 23.05
C GLN A 97 -6.78 17.53 24.15
N GLU A 98 -6.96 16.20 24.27
CA GLU A 98 -6.24 15.39 25.26
C GLU A 98 -4.73 15.44 25.01
N ALA A 99 -4.31 15.41 23.74
CA ALA A 99 -2.90 15.56 23.36
C ALA A 99 -2.36 16.96 23.71
N LEU A 100 -3.15 18.02 23.51
CA LEU A 100 -2.78 19.39 23.85
C LEU A 100 -2.71 19.62 25.37
N ASP A 101 -3.64 19.05 26.13
CA ASP A 101 -3.67 19.15 27.59
C ASP A 101 -2.43 18.48 28.20
N CYS A 102 -2.00 17.34 27.66
CA CYS A 102 -0.74 16.67 28.03
C CYS A 102 0.51 17.54 27.81
N MET A 103 0.42 18.53 26.94
CA MET A 103 1.51 19.45 26.59
C MET A 103 1.48 20.76 27.41
N SER A 104 0.49 20.93 28.29
CA SER A 104 0.37 22.11 29.14
C SER A 104 1.59 22.27 30.08
N GLY A 105 2.12 23.50 30.16
CA GLY A 105 3.30 23.81 30.99
C GLY A 105 4.66 23.51 30.33
N CYS A 106 4.69 22.89 29.15
CA CYS A 106 5.91 22.76 28.36
C CYS A 106 6.31 24.10 27.73
N LYS A 107 7.61 24.40 27.72
CA LYS A 107 8.18 25.65 27.16
C LYS A 107 8.68 25.51 25.73
N TRP A 108 8.98 24.28 25.31
CA TRP A 108 9.58 23.98 24.01
C TRP A 108 8.83 22.81 23.39
N PHE A 109 8.50 22.95 22.11
CA PHE A 109 7.80 21.92 21.34
C PHE A 109 8.62 21.57 20.11
N SER A 110 8.67 20.28 19.79
CA SER A 110 9.19 19.79 18.52
C SER A 110 8.11 18.95 17.86
N VAL A 111 7.93 19.15 16.55
CA VAL A 111 7.00 18.37 15.73
C VAL A 111 7.84 17.52 14.80
N ILE A 112 7.59 16.21 14.84
CA ILE A 112 8.28 15.24 14.00
C ILE A 112 7.22 14.53 13.17
N ASP A 113 7.36 14.58 11.85
CA ASP A 113 6.50 13.87 10.90
C ASP A 113 7.27 12.71 10.25
N LEU A 114 6.61 11.56 10.13
CA LEU A 114 7.21 10.38 9.50
C LEU A 114 6.96 10.39 8.00
N LYS A 115 8.04 10.52 7.22
CA LYS A 115 7.98 10.43 5.76
C LYS A 115 7.44 9.06 5.33
N SER A 116 6.24 9.05 4.74
CA SER A 116 5.57 7.84 4.26
C SER A 116 5.55 6.71 5.30
N GLY A 117 5.18 7.03 6.54
CA GLY A 117 5.21 6.10 7.69
C GLY A 117 4.56 4.73 7.43
N TYR A 118 3.56 4.65 6.55
CA TYR A 118 2.95 3.38 6.13
C TYR A 118 3.94 2.37 5.52
N TYR A 119 4.96 2.83 4.79
CA TYR A 119 5.96 1.93 4.19
C TYR A 119 7.03 1.46 5.17
N GLN A 120 7.13 2.10 6.34
CA GLN A 120 8.13 1.76 7.34
C GLN A 120 7.74 0.54 8.17
N ILE A 121 6.45 0.18 8.18
CA ILE A 121 5.92 -0.94 8.96
C ILE A 121 5.90 -2.21 8.10
N PRO A 122 6.72 -3.23 8.42
CA PRO A 122 6.72 -4.47 7.66
C PRO A 122 5.42 -5.26 7.82
N MET A 123 5.00 -5.91 6.75
CA MET A 123 3.84 -6.81 6.76
C MET A 123 4.20 -8.18 7.30
N LYS A 124 3.38 -8.72 8.21
CA LYS A 124 3.55 -10.07 8.76
C LYS A 124 3.60 -11.12 7.65
N ARG A 125 4.56 -12.04 7.72
CA ARG A 125 4.91 -12.97 6.62
C ARG A 125 3.72 -13.73 6.03
N MET A 126 2.78 -14.18 6.87
CA MET A 126 1.61 -14.95 6.43
C MET A 126 0.65 -14.11 5.56
N ILE A 127 0.44 -12.85 5.93
CA ILE A 127 -0.43 -11.93 5.20
C ILE A 127 0.27 -11.32 4.00
N LYS A 128 1.59 -11.16 4.07
CA LYS A 128 2.40 -10.80 2.90
C LYS A 128 2.09 -11.73 1.73
N ARG A 129 1.96 -13.05 1.96
CA ARG A 129 1.52 -14.00 0.91
C ARG A 129 0.11 -13.75 0.40
N LYS A 130 -0.84 -13.30 1.22
CA LYS A 130 -2.23 -13.00 0.81
C LYS A 130 -2.29 -11.68 0.02
N LEU A 131 -1.75 -10.59 0.56
CA LEU A 131 -1.89 -9.23 0.01
C LEU A 131 -0.95 -8.87 -1.13
N ARG A 132 0.23 -9.51 -1.23
CA ARG A 132 1.19 -9.23 -2.32
C ARG A 132 0.54 -9.36 -3.71
N SER A 133 -0.59 -10.06 -3.82
CA SER A 133 -1.22 -10.46 -5.08
C SER A 133 -2.36 -9.58 -5.53
N SER A 134 -2.67 -8.55 -4.75
CA SER A 134 -3.57 -7.50 -5.19
C SER A 134 -2.94 -6.59 -6.24
N VAL A 135 -1.63 -6.43 -6.29
CA VAL A 135 -1.03 -5.31 -7.05
C VAL A 135 -0.39 -5.71 -8.38
N LEU A 136 -0.14 -6.99 -8.66
CA LEU A 136 0.40 -7.40 -9.97
C LEU A 136 -0.41 -8.52 -10.62
N TRP A 137 -1.43 -8.10 -11.35
CA TRP A 137 -1.78 -8.68 -12.65
C TRP A 137 -2.23 -7.54 -13.57
N VAL A 138 -1.44 -6.46 -13.61
CA VAL A 138 -1.50 -5.57 -14.78
C VAL A 138 -0.97 -6.42 -15.91
N SER A 139 -1.87 -6.80 -16.81
CA SER A 139 -1.56 -7.60 -17.99
C SER A 139 -0.40 -6.96 -18.75
N MET A 140 0.82 -7.47 -18.54
CA MET A 140 1.89 -7.43 -19.54
C MET A 140 1.59 -8.50 -20.61
N ASN A 141 0.37 -8.54 -21.15
CA ASN A 141 0.10 -9.30 -22.36
C ASN A 141 0.02 -8.34 -23.53
N SER A 142 1.18 -8.09 -24.10
CA SER A 142 1.32 -8.06 -25.56
C SER A 142 2.75 -8.40 -26.02
N ALA A 143 3.55 -9.16 -25.25
CA ALA A 143 4.86 -9.60 -25.73
C ALA A 143 5.37 -10.96 -25.18
N ASP A 144 5.14 -11.34 -23.92
CA ASP A 144 5.77 -12.55 -23.35
C ASP A 144 4.78 -13.61 -22.87
N CYS A 145 4.03 -14.18 -23.83
CA CYS A 145 3.33 -15.44 -23.62
C CYS A 145 4.12 -16.53 -24.36
N PRO A 146 4.78 -17.50 -23.69
CA PRO A 146 5.28 -18.67 -24.38
C PRO A 146 4.07 -19.43 -24.90
N LYS A 147 3.98 -19.50 -26.23
CA LYS A 147 2.97 -20.29 -26.95
C LYS A 147 3.07 -21.73 -26.45
N ALA A 148 2.01 -22.22 -25.84
CA ALA A 148 1.73 -23.65 -25.76
C ALA A 148 0.92 -24.05 -26.99
#